data_AF-A0A935YH52-F1
#
_entry.id   AF-A0A935YH52-F1
#
_cell.length_a   1.000
_cell.length_b   1.000
_cell.length_c   1.000
_cell.angle_alpha   90.00
_cell.angle_beta   90.00
_cell.angle_gamma   90.00
#
_symmetry.space_group_name_H-M   'P 1'
#
loop_
_entity.id
_entity.type
_entity.pdbx_description
1 polymer ?
#
loop_
_entity_poly.entity_id
_entity_poly.type
_entity_poly.pdbx_seq_one_letter_code
_entity_poly.pdbx_strand_id
1 'polypeptide(L)'
;MAGASTPGGLVAGPAMLALSFATEDGQLAAVSAAGLAGWGAMAYQVLIVTALCYGIWYAMMSRYPVSLVMPFTLLEPIFGATTAVLLLGEGWDWRMVAGALLTMAGLAIIIIRRPQVVTQPVGPGA
;
A
#
# COMPACT_ATOMS: atom_id res chain seq x y z
N MET A 1 -5.40 0.86 26.81
CA MET A 1 -6.45 0.25 25.95
C MET A 1 -7.62 1.23 25.84
N ALA A 2 -7.52 2.23 24.96
CA ALA A 2 -8.58 3.17 24.60
C ALA A 2 -8.05 4.01 23.42
N GLY A 3 -8.77 4.06 22.30
CA GLY A 3 -8.35 4.81 21.10
C GLY A 3 -8.92 4.27 19.79
N ALA A 4 -10.15 3.74 19.82
CA ALA A 4 -10.86 3.29 18.62
C ALA A 4 -11.63 4.47 18.01
N SER A 5 -10.91 5.39 17.37
CA SER A 5 -11.49 6.35 16.45
C SER A 5 -10.39 6.82 15.50
N THR A 6 -10.02 5.98 14.55
CA THR A 6 -9.35 6.47 13.33
C THR A 6 -10.43 7.11 12.45
N PRO A 7 -10.56 8.45 12.42
CA PRO A 7 -11.61 9.12 11.63
C PRO A 7 -11.49 8.83 10.14
N GLY A 8 -10.31 8.42 9.65
CA GLY A 8 -10.07 8.15 8.25
C GLY A 8 -10.98 7.07 7.65
N GLY A 9 -11.21 5.95 8.35
CA GLY A 9 -12.07 4.88 7.83
C GLY A 9 -13.55 5.26 7.80
N LEU A 10 -13.98 6.04 8.81
CA LEU A 10 -15.37 6.53 8.92
C LEU A 10 -15.71 7.57 7.86
N VAL A 11 -14.70 8.29 7.35
CA VAL A 11 -14.88 9.28 6.27
C VAL A 11 -14.67 8.63 4.90
N ALA A 12 -13.62 7.81 4.74
CA ALA A 12 -13.26 7.23 3.45
C ALA A 12 -14.30 6.22 2.95
N GLY A 13 -14.87 5.38 3.82
CA GLY A 13 -15.89 4.40 3.42
C GLY A 13 -17.13 5.05 2.80
N PRO A 14 -17.82 5.96 3.51
CA PRO A 14 -18.95 6.70 2.96
C PRO A 14 -18.57 7.56 1.75
N ALA A 15 -17.38 8.17 1.72
CA ALA A 15 -16.93 8.96 0.58
C ALA A 15 -16.73 8.10 -0.68
N MET A 16 -16.12 6.91 -0.54
CA MET A 16 -15.94 5.95 -1.63
C MET A 16 -17.30 5.40 -2.11
N LEU A 17 -18.22 5.10 -1.19
CA LEU A 17 -19.58 4.70 -1.55
C LEU A 17 -20.33 5.81 -2.31
N ALA A 18 -20.25 7.05 -1.83
CA ALA A 18 -20.87 8.19 -2.50
C ALA A 18 -20.28 8.41 -3.90
N LEU A 19 -18.96 8.25 -4.06
CA LEU A 19 -18.30 8.30 -5.36
C LEU A 19 -18.78 7.17 -6.28
N SER A 20 -18.83 5.92 -5.81
CA SER A 20 -19.35 4.79 -6.61
C SER A 20 -20.80 5.05 -7.05
N PHE A 21 -21.69 5.55 -6.18
CA PHE A 21 -23.04 5.95 -6.57
C PHE A 21 -23.10 7.12 -7.56
N ALA A 22 -22.09 7.99 -7.58
CA ALA A 22 -22.03 9.12 -8.50
C ALA A 22 -21.41 8.75 -9.86
N THR A 23 -20.52 7.74 -9.93
CA THR A 23 -19.71 7.45 -11.13
C THR A 23 -19.88 6.04 -11.69
N GLU A 24 -20.43 5.09 -10.94
CA GLU A 24 -20.52 3.67 -11.33
C GLU A 24 -21.96 3.14 -11.35
N ASP A 25 -22.26 2.34 -12.36
CA ASP A 25 -23.56 1.67 -12.53
C ASP A 25 -23.47 0.18 -12.15
N GLY A 26 -24.59 -0.41 -11.69
CA GLY A 26 -24.68 -1.85 -11.45
C GLY A 26 -24.00 -2.37 -10.18
N GLN A 27 -23.47 -1.50 -9.32
CA GLN A 27 -22.77 -1.85 -8.08
C GLN A 27 -23.57 -2.80 -7.15
N LEU A 28 -24.88 -2.61 -7.01
CA LEU A 28 -25.73 -3.50 -6.20
C LEU A 28 -25.83 -4.91 -6.79
N ALA A 29 -25.87 -5.02 -8.12
CA ALA A 29 -25.85 -6.31 -8.82
C ALA A 29 -24.48 -6.98 -8.72
N ALA A 30 -23.38 -6.20 -8.75
CA ALA A 30 -22.04 -6.73 -8.56
C ALA A 30 -21.84 -7.31 -7.15
N VAL A 31 -22.34 -6.62 -6.11
CA VAL A 31 -22.27 -7.11 -4.72
C VAL A 31 -23.08 -8.40 -4.53
N SER A 32 -24.26 -8.49 -5.13
CA SER A 32 -25.08 -9.70 -5.04
C SER A 32 -24.50 -10.87 -5.85
N ALA A 33 -23.83 -10.58 -6.97
CA ALA A 33 -23.20 -11.59 -7.83
C ALA A 33 -21.79 -12.04 -7.38
N ALA A 34 -21.16 -11.34 -6.43
CA ALA A 34 -19.78 -11.61 -6.00
C ALA A 34 -19.56 -13.07 -5.53
N GLY A 35 -20.60 -13.68 -4.95
CA GLY A 35 -20.56 -15.07 -4.48
C GLY A 35 -19.52 -15.32 -3.39
N LEU A 36 -19.35 -16.59 -2.99
CA LEU A 36 -18.44 -16.95 -1.90
C LEU A 36 -16.97 -16.63 -2.23
N ALA A 37 -16.58 -16.74 -3.50
CA ALA A 37 -15.22 -16.45 -3.94
C ALA A 37 -14.87 -14.97 -3.82
N GLY A 38 -15.76 -14.05 -4.24
CA GLY A 38 -15.54 -12.61 -4.12
C GLY A 38 -15.46 -12.15 -2.66
N TRP A 39 -16.42 -12.59 -1.83
CA TRP A 39 -16.40 -12.29 -0.39
C TRP A 39 -15.21 -12.92 0.32
N GLY A 40 -14.82 -14.14 -0.06
CA GLY A 40 -13.64 -14.84 0.47
C GLY A 40 -12.35 -14.12 0.13
N ALA A 41 -12.19 -13.65 -1.11
CA ALA A 41 -11.04 -12.84 -1.52
C ALA A 41 -10.96 -11.52 -0.74
N MET A 42 -12.11 -10.84 -0.54
CA MET A 42 -12.17 -9.61 0.25
C MET A 42 -11.78 -9.86 1.71
N ALA A 43 -12.32 -10.91 2.33
CA ALA A 43 -11.99 -11.29 3.71
C ALA A 43 -10.51 -11.67 3.85
N TYR A 44 -9.96 -12.42 2.89
CA TYR A 44 -8.54 -12.75 2.84
C TYR A 44 -7.66 -11.49 2.80
N GLN A 45 -8.00 -10.52 1.95
CA GLN A 45 -7.26 -9.27 1.84
C GLN A 45 -7.30 -8.45 3.14
N VAL A 46 -8.50 -8.27 3.72
CA VAL A 46 -8.70 -7.42 4.90
C VAL A 46 -8.13 -8.06 6.18
N LEU A 47 -8.25 -9.37 6.33
CA LEU A 47 -7.86 -10.05 7.58
C LEU A 47 -6.44 -10.60 7.51
N ILE A 48 -6.11 -11.33 6.45
CA ILE A 48 -4.85 -12.09 6.37
C ILE A 48 -3.75 -11.21 5.79
N VAL A 49 -3.95 -10.65 4.58
CA VAL A 49 -2.91 -9.85 3.91
C VAL A 49 -2.57 -8.62 4.75
N THR A 50 -3.59 -7.92 5.25
CA THR A 50 -3.38 -6.73 6.09
C THR A 50 -2.61 -7.07 7.38
N ALA A 51 -3.03 -8.09 8.12
CA ALA A 51 -2.34 -8.47 9.37
C ALA A 51 -0.90 -8.94 9.12
N LEU A 52 -0.69 -9.72 8.06
CA LEU A 52 0.64 -10.21 7.70
C LEU A 52 1.57 -9.07 7.27
N CYS A 53 1.12 -8.20 6.36
CA CYS A 53 1.91 -7.07 5.87
C CYS A 53 2.28 -6.11 7.01
N TYR A 54 1.29 -5.68 7.81
CA TYR A 54 1.57 -4.80 8.95
C TYR A 54 2.39 -5.50 10.02
N GLY A 55 2.17 -6.80 10.28
CA GLY A 55 2.96 -7.57 11.22
C GLY A 55 4.44 -7.61 10.85
N ILE A 56 4.75 -7.92 9.59
CA ILE A 56 6.12 -7.90 9.06
C ILE A 56 6.69 -6.48 9.10
N TRP A 57 5.91 -5.49 8.69
CA TRP A 57 6.34 -4.09 8.66
C TRP A 57 6.70 -3.56 10.04
N TYR A 58 5.85 -3.78 11.05
CA TYR A 58 6.10 -3.37 12.43
C TYR A 58 7.27 -4.14 13.03
N ALA A 59 7.40 -5.44 12.76
CA ALA A 59 8.57 -6.22 13.15
C ALA A 59 9.86 -5.62 12.55
N MET A 60 9.83 -5.19 11.30
CA MET A 60 10.97 -4.55 10.64
C MET A 60 11.29 -3.17 11.23
N MET A 61 10.29 -2.32 11.46
CA MET A 61 10.44 -1.01 12.09
C MET A 61 10.98 -1.10 13.53
N SER A 62 10.67 -2.18 14.26
CA SER A 62 11.25 -2.40 15.59
C SER A 62 12.75 -2.71 15.57
N ARG A 63 13.29 -3.15 14.43
CA ARG A 63 14.70 -3.60 14.28
C ARG A 63 15.57 -2.63 13.48
N TYR A 64 14.97 -1.84 12.59
CA TYR A 64 15.66 -0.91 11.71
C TYR A 64 15.06 0.50 11.82
N PRO A 65 15.88 1.56 11.76
CA PRO A 65 15.36 2.93 11.75
C PRO A 65 14.47 3.14 10.52
N VAL A 66 13.30 3.74 10.74
CA VAL A 66 12.26 3.93 9.72
C VAL A 66 12.81 4.58 8.44
N SER A 67 13.72 5.55 8.57
CA SER A 67 14.35 6.25 7.44
C SER A 67 15.13 5.34 6.48
N LEU A 68 15.63 4.19 6.94
CA LEU A 68 16.29 3.21 6.07
C LEU A 68 15.30 2.33 5.33
N VAL A 69 14.13 2.10 5.91
CA VAL A 69 13.13 1.15 5.41
C VAL A 69 12.17 1.81 4.42
N MET A 70 11.83 3.08 4.65
CA MET A 70 10.86 3.82 3.83
C MET A 70 11.19 3.87 2.32
N PRO A 71 12.45 4.06 1.87
CA PRO A 71 12.73 4.07 0.44
C PRO A 71 12.33 2.76 -0.26
N PHE A 72 12.42 1.62 0.42
CA PHE A 72 12.07 0.33 -0.17
C PHE A 72 10.58 0.17 -0.49
N THR A 73 9.69 0.99 0.08
CA THR A 73 8.27 0.96 -0.30
C THR A 73 8.06 1.44 -1.75
N LEU A 74 9.00 2.19 -2.31
CA LEU A 74 9.00 2.55 -3.72
C LEU A 74 9.19 1.34 -4.64
N LEU A 75 9.57 0.17 -4.10
CA LEU A 75 9.67 -1.07 -4.88
C LEU A 75 8.31 -1.78 -5.07
N GLU A 76 7.28 -1.39 -4.31
CA GLU A 76 5.93 -1.96 -4.38
C GLU A 76 5.33 -1.98 -5.80
N PRO A 77 5.42 -0.90 -6.62
CA PRO A 77 4.91 -0.90 -7.99
C PRO A 77 5.61 -1.92 -8.89
N ILE A 78 6.90 -2.15 -8.68
CA ILE A 78 7.68 -3.12 -9.46
C ILE A 78 7.22 -4.53 -9.10
N PHE A 79 7.13 -4.85 -7.80
CA PHE A 79 6.62 -6.14 -7.37
C PHE A 79 5.19 -6.37 -7.86
N GLY A 80 4.33 -5.36 -7.78
CA GLY A 80 2.96 -5.42 -8.31
C GLY A 80 2.94 -5.75 -9.80
N ALA A 81 3.67 -4.99 -10.62
CA ALA A 81 3.77 -5.21 -12.06
C ALA A 81 4.35 -6.59 -12.42
N THR A 82 5.44 -7.01 -11.76
CA THR A 82 6.05 -8.32 -12.01
C THR A 82 5.12 -9.46 -11.60
N THR A 83 4.40 -9.30 -10.49
CA THR A 83 3.47 -10.32 -10.00
C THR A 83 2.24 -10.43 -10.90
N ALA A 84 1.73 -9.30 -11.42
CA ALA A 84 0.66 -9.30 -12.41
C ALA A 84 1.06 -10.07 -13.68
N VAL A 85 2.23 -9.79 -14.24
CA VAL A 85 2.74 -10.54 -15.40
C VAL A 85 2.88 -12.03 -15.11
N LEU A 86 3.47 -12.40 -13.97
CA LEU A 86 3.74 -13.80 -13.62
C LEU A 86 2.47 -14.60 -13.27
N LEU A 87 1.51 -14.00 -12.55
CA LEU A 87 0.32 -14.70 -12.07
C LEU A 87 -0.88 -14.57 -13.01
N LEU A 88 -1.08 -13.41 -13.65
CA LEU A 88 -2.20 -13.18 -14.57
C LEU A 88 -1.81 -13.48 -16.03
N GLY A 89 -0.52 -13.65 -16.31
CA GLY A 89 -0.03 -13.93 -17.67
C GLY A 89 -0.08 -12.71 -18.60
N GLU A 90 -0.19 -11.51 -18.05
CA GLU A 90 -0.14 -10.28 -18.84
C GLU A 90 1.24 -10.14 -19.52
N GLY A 91 1.25 -9.73 -20.80
CA GLY A 91 2.48 -9.50 -21.54
C GLY A 91 3.26 -8.31 -21.00
N TRP A 92 4.59 -8.36 -21.09
CA TRP A 92 5.44 -7.21 -20.77
C TRP A 92 5.20 -6.09 -21.80
N ASP A 93 4.46 -5.05 -21.40
CA ASP A 93 4.32 -3.82 -22.17
C ASP A 93 5.54 -2.92 -21.96
N TRP A 94 5.94 -2.19 -23.02
CA TRP A 94 7.08 -1.26 -22.95
C TRP A 94 6.85 -0.15 -21.91
N ARG A 95 5.59 0.23 -21.67
CA ARG A 95 5.21 1.22 -20.65
C ARG A 95 5.49 0.71 -19.23
N MET A 96 5.28 -0.58 -18.97
CA MET A 96 5.61 -1.21 -17.68
C MET A 96 7.12 -1.24 -17.47
N VAL A 97 7.90 -1.57 -18.52
CA VAL A 97 9.37 -1.53 -18.47
C VAL A 97 9.85 -0.12 -18.15
N ALA A 98 9.35 0.89 -18.87
CA ALA A 98 9.72 2.28 -18.65
C ALA A 98 9.38 2.75 -17.23
N GLY A 99 8.20 2.42 -16.73
CA GLY A 99 7.78 2.72 -15.36
C GLY A 99 8.67 2.03 -14.31
N ALA A 100 8.97 0.74 -14.50
CA ALA A 100 9.84 0.00 -13.59
C ALA A 100 11.26 0.61 -13.54
N LEU A 101 11.83 0.96 -14.69
CA LEU A 101 13.14 1.62 -14.77
C LEU A 101 13.12 2.99 -14.08
N LEU A 102 12.08 3.79 -14.29
CA LEU A 102 11.92 5.10 -13.65
C LEU A 102 11.87 4.98 -12.12
N THR A 103 11.09 4.03 -11.61
CA THR A 103 10.96 3.74 -10.18
C THR A 103 12.30 3.28 -9.59
N MET A 104 13.00 2.36 -10.27
CA MET A 104 14.35 1.91 -9.87
C MET A 104 15.35 3.06 -9.83
N ALA A 105 15.32 3.95 -10.84
CA ALA A 105 16.19 5.12 -10.89
C ALA A 105 15.90 6.08 -9.73
N GLY A 106 14.63 6.37 -9.45
CA GLY A 106 14.23 7.19 -8.31
C GLY A 106 14.69 6.60 -6.97
N LEU A 107 14.48 5.29 -6.77
CA LEU A 107 14.95 4.59 -5.59
C LEU A 107 16.48 4.63 -5.45
N ALA A 108 17.21 4.38 -6.54
CA ALA A 108 18.66 4.45 -6.56
C ALA A 108 19.16 5.83 -6.14
N ILE A 109 18.53 6.90 -6.63
CA ILE A 109 18.86 8.27 -6.24
C ILE A 109 18.65 8.47 -4.74
N ILE A 110 17.53 8.00 -4.17
CA ILE A 110 17.22 8.15 -2.74
C ILE A 110 18.25 7.41 -1.87
N ILE A 111 18.57 6.17 -2.22
CA ILE A 111 19.52 5.34 -1.47
C ILE A 111 20.94 5.92 -1.55
N ILE A 112 21.39 6.34 -2.74
CA ILE A 112 22.73 6.91 -2.96
C ILE A 112 22.88 8.25 -2.23
N ARG A 113 21.83 9.10 -2.25
CA ARG A 113 21.88 10.43 -1.63
C ARG A 113 21.75 10.43 -0.11
N ARG A 114 21.54 9.26 0.54
CA ARG A 114 21.39 9.06 2.01
C ARG A 114 20.93 10.33 2.74
N PRO A 115 19.61 10.64 2.78
CA PRO A 115 19.13 11.79 3.50
C PRO A 115 19.63 11.74 4.95
N GLN A 116 20.39 12.77 5.35
CA GLN A 116 20.94 12.87 6.71
C GLN A 116 19.78 12.87 7.70
N VAL A 117 19.87 12.04 8.74
CA VAL A 117 18.89 12.04 9.83
C VAL A 117 18.95 13.43 10.47
N VAL A 118 17.90 14.23 10.28
CA VAL A 118 17.79 15.52 10.94
C VAL A 118 17.58 15.25 12.43
N THR A 119 18.65 15.35 13.22
CA THR A 119 18.54 15.33 14.69
C THR A 119 17.86 16.62 15.10
N GLN A 120 16.58 16.54 15.49
CA GLN A 120 15.90 17.67 16.11
C GLN A 120 16.57 17.94 17.47
N PRO A 121 17.02 19.17 17.77
CA PRO A 121 17.51 19.52 19.09
C PRO A 121 16.36 19.37 20.10
N VAL A 122 16.54 18.54 21.13
CA VAL A 122 15.65 18.55 22.29
C VAL A 122 15.84 19.91 22.97
N GLY A 123 14.82 20.77 22.88
CA GLY A 123 14.81 22.05 23.59
C GLY A 123 14.79 21.82 25.11
N PRO A 124 15.47 22.66 25.92
CA PRO A 124 15.43 22.53 27.37
C PRO A 124 14.03 22.89 27.89
N GLY A 125 13.33 21.89 28.42
CA GLY A 125 11.99 22.02 29.00
C GLY A 125 11.47 20.71 29.63
N ALA A 126 12.39 19.83 30.04
CA ALA A 126 12.13 18.68 30.90
C ALA A 126 12.62 18.99 32.31
#